data_AF-A0A4Z0BQG0-F1
#
_entry.id   AF-A0A4Z0BQG0-F1
#
_cell.length_a   1.000
_cell.length_b   1.000
_cell.length_c   1.000
_cell.angle_alpha   90.00
_cell.angle_beta   90.00
_cell.angle_gamma   90.00
#
_symmetry.space_group_name_H-M   'P 1'
#
loop_
_entity.id
_entity.type
_entity.pdbx_description
1 polymer ?
#
loop_
_entity_poly.entity_id
_entity_poly.type
_entity_poly.pdbx_seq_one_letter_code
_entity_poly.pdbx_strand_id
1 'polypeptide(L)'
;MFKSLVLAASALASALVFAASPVPEGTRMRVLDPSLGTGDWVEGRLKTAKDGCVLVFLDRKSKTGHIAASVAGARKVEMLQGGQWVAAPVSAINASQPQACRGGGDND
;
A
#
# COMPACT_ATOMS: atom_id res chain seq x y z
N MET A 1 28.05 50.36 0.19
CA MET A 1 26.89 49.97 -0.63
C MET A 1 26.81 48.44 -0.59
N PHE A 2 25.88 47.89 0.19
CA PHE A 2 25.70 46.43 0.30
C PHE A 2 24.66 45.98 -0.73
N LYS A 3 25.02 45.07 -1.62
CA LYS A 3 24.07 44.48 -2.57
C LYS A 3 24.51 43.06 -2.98
N SER A 4 23.49 42.22 -3.13
CA SER A 4 23.48 40.81 -3.57
C SER A 4 23.76 39.82 -2.43
N LEU A 5 22.81 39.13 -1.80
CA LEU A 5 21.49 38.58 -2.18
C LEU A 5 21.51 37.71 -3.44
N VAL A 6 21.83 36.42 -3.28
CA VAL A 6 21.27 35.34 -4.11
C VAL A 6 21.04 34.11 -3.21
N LEU A 7 19.77 33.91 -2.82
CA LEU A 7 19.21 32.60 -2.51
C LEU A 7 19.18 31.78 -3.80
N ALA A 8 19.54 30.50 -3.74
CA ALA A 8 18.81 29.38 -4.37
C ALA A 8 19.68 28.11 -4.39
N ALA A 9 19.44 27.21 -3.44
CA ALA A 9 19.74 25.80 -3.63
C ALA A 9 18.41 25.05 -3.52
N SER A 10 17.61 25.16 -4.58
CA SER A 10 16.41 24.34 -4.77
C SER A 10 16.87 22.91 -4.99
N ALA A 11 16.96 22.13 -3.91
CA ALA A 11 16.99 20.68 -3.99
C ALA A 11 15.64 20.25 -4.58
N LEU A 12 15.60 20.10 -5.90
CA LEU A 12 14.52 19.43 -6.61
C LEU A 12 14.49 18.00 -6.10
N ALA A 13 13.68 17.78 -5.06
CA ALA A 13 13.22 16.47 -4.69
C ALA A 13 12.59 15.86 -5.93
N SER A 14 13.24 14.83 -6.48
CA SER A 14 12.74 14.00 -7.56
C SER A 14 11.38 13.45 -7.14
N ALA A 15 10.31 14.16 -7.49
CA ALA A 15 8.96 13.66 -7.45
C ALA A 15 8.92 12.54 -8.50
N LEU A 16 9.19 11.32 -8.05
CA LEU A 16 8.96 10.11 -8.80
C LEU A 16 7.50 10.17 -9.25
N VAL A 17 7.32 10.43 -10.54
CA VAL A 17 6.06 10.27 -11.24
C VAL A 17 5.72 8.79 -11.10
N PHE A 18 4.93 8.45 -10.09
CA PHE A 18 4.30 7.14 -9.96
C PHE A 18 3.22 7.05 -11.04
N ALA A 19 3.66 6.85 -12.29
CA ALA A 19 2.78 6.35 -13.33
C ALA A 19 2.19 5.04 -12.81
N ALA A 20 0.86 4.99 -12.76
CA ALA A 20 0.01 3.94 -12.20
C ALA A 20 0.19 2.59 -12.89
N SER A 21 1.39 2.03 -12.80
CA SER A 21 1.69 0.68 -13.22
C SER A 21 0.98 -0.27 -12.24
N PRO A 22 0.23 -1.26 -12.73
CA PRO A 22 -0.41 -2.23 -11.85
C PRO A 22 0.65 -2.88 -10.98
N VAL A 23 0.42 -2.90 -9.66
CA VAL A 23 1.37 -3.51 -8.74
C VAL A 23 1.42 -5.01 -9.03
N PRO A 24 2.60 -5.58 -9.36
CA PRO A 24 2.69 -6.98 -9.76
C PRO A 24 2.20 -7.94 -8.68
N GLU A 25 1.58 -9.03 -9.10
CA GLU A 25 1.28 -10.15 -8.20
C GLU A 25 2.57 -10.67 -7.56
N GLY A 26 2.49 -11.07 -6.29
CA GLY A 26 3.64 -11.52 -5.52
C GLY A 26 4.49 -10.39 -4.93
N THR A 27 4.19 -9.12 -5.23
CA THR A 27 4.88 -7.97 -4.62
C THR A 27 4.82 -8.08 -3.10
N ARG A 28 6.00 -7.97 -2.46
CA ARG A 28 6.10 -8.00 -0.99
C ARG A 28 5.52 -6.73 -0.42
N MET A 29 4.60 -6.91 0.52
CA MET A 29 3.79 -5.86 1.12
C MET A 29 3.89 -5.96 2.63
N ARG A 30 3.68 -4.85 3.32
CA ARG A 30 3.37 -4.83 4.75
C ARG A 30 2.16 -3.98 5.02
N VAL A 31 1.34 -4.44 5.94
CA VAL A 31 0.05 -3.86 6.27
C VAL A 31 0.03 -3.48 7.74
N LEU A 32 -0.39 -2.26 8.03
CA LEU A 32 -0.72 -1.83 9.38
C LEU A 32 -2.25 -1.75 9.47
N ASP A 33 -2.83 -2.67 10.23
CA ASP A 33 -4.27 -2.73 10.45
C ASP A 33 -4.55 -3.22 11.88
N PRO A 34 -5.22 -2.40 12.73
CA PRO A 34 -5.58 -2.78 14.09
C PRO A 34 -6.43 -4.07 14.18
N SER A 35 -7.23 -4.38 13.16
CA SER A 35 -8.06 -5.60 13.12
C SER A 35 -7.24 -6.89 13.09
N LEU A 36 -5.96 -6.81 12.70
CA LEU A 36 -5.02 -7.93 12.77
C LEU A 36 -4.52 -8.21 14.19
N GLY A 37 -4.88 -7.36 15.16
CA GLY A 37 -4.59 -7.52 16.59
C GLY A 37 -3.14 -7.27 16.98
N THR A 38 -2.29 -6.82 16.04
CA THR A 38 -0.87 -6.61 16.27
C THR A 38 -0.55 -5.18 16.70
N GLY A 39 -1.27 -4.17 16.19
CA GLY A 39 -0.85 -2.77 16.30
C GLY A 39 0.47 -2.47 15.55
N ASP A 40 1.04 -3.49 14.91
CA ASP A 40 2.33 -3.51 14.23
C ASP A 40 2.14 -3.89 12.77
N TRP A 41 3.16 -3.60 11.97
CA TRP A 41 3.25 -4.04 10.58
C TRP A 41 3.23 -5.57 10.46
N VAL A 42 2.37 -6.07 9.60
CA VAL A 42 2.31 -7.48 9.23
C VAL A 42 2.68 -7.63 7.76
N GLU A 43 3.72 -8.43 7.50
CA GLU A 43 4.21 -8.66 6.14
C GLU A 43 3.40 -9.74 5.40
N GLY A 44 3.40 -9.64 4.09
CA GLY A 44 2.77 -10.57 3.19
C GLY A 44 3.07 -10.27 1.74
N ARG A 45 2.25 -10.83 0.85
CA ARG A 45 2.37 -10.67 -0.59
C ARG A 45 1.03 -10.35 -1.23
N LEU A 46 1.08 -9.47 -2.21
CA LEU A 46 -0.08 -9.16 -3.04
C LEU A 46 -0.50 -10.41 -3.82
N LYS A 47 -1.77 -10.81 -3.75
CA LYS A 47 -2.35 -11.84 -4.62
C LYS A 47 -3.78 -11.47 -4.98
N THR A 48 -4.21 -11.99 -6.12
CA THR A 48 -5.60 -11.94 -6.56
C THR A 48 -6.32 -13.19 -6.07
N ALA A 49 -7.39 -13.02 -5.30
CA ALA A 49 -8.26 -14.11 -4.89
C ALA A 49 -9.14 -14.60 -6.06
N LYS A 50 -9.81 -15.74 -5.89
CA LYS A 50 -10.62 -16.36 -6.97
C LYS A 50 -11.79 -15.49 -7.44
N ASP A 51 -12.26 -14.59 -6.59
CA ASP A 51 -13.30 -13.59 -6.85
C ASP A 51 -12.78 -12.33 -7.55
N GLY A 52 -11.47 -12.27 -7.84
CA GLY A 52 -10.82 -11.11 -8.46
C GLY A 52 -10.42 -10.01 -7.48
N CYS A 53 -10.65 -10.19 -6.17
CA CYS A 53 -10.23 -9.22 -5.17
C CYS A 53 -8.72 -9.28 -4.94
N VAL A 54 -8.08 -8.11 -4.81
CA VAL A 54 -6.65 -8.02 -4.53
C VAL A 54 -6.44 -7.89 -3.03
N LEU A 55 -5.74 -8.87 -2.45
CA LEU A 55 -5.48 -8.96 -1.02
C LEU A 55 -3.98 -9.09 -0.74
N VAL A 56 -3.56 -8.68 0.45
CA VAL A 56 -2.25 -9.02 0.99
C VAL A 56 -2.37 -10.31 1.78
N PHE A 57 -1.88 -11.41 1.22
CA PHE A 57 -1.79 -12.69 1.92
C PHE A 57 -0.61 -12.64 2.88
N LEU A 58 -0.90 -12.75 4.17
CA LEU A 58 0.07 -12.56 5.23
C LEU A 58 1.04 -13.74 5.25
N ASP A 59 2.34 -13.47 5.39
CA ASP A 59 3.36 -14.52 5.50
C ASP A 59 3.20 -15.36 6.79
N ARG A 60 2.46 -14.81 7.77
CA ARG A 60 2.08 -15.46 9.03
C ARG A 60 0.65 -15.13 9.39
N LYS A 61 -0.05 -16.08 10.02
CA LYS A 61 -1.38 -15.86 10.59
C LYS A 61 -1.33 -14.69 11.60
N SER A 62 -2.27 -13.75 11.50
CA SER A 62 -2.38 -12.64 12.44
C SER A 62 -2.74 -13.12 13.85
N LYS A 63 -2.63 -12.26 14.87
CA LYS A 63 -3.03 -12.61 16.24
C LYS A 63 -4.53 -12.91 16.35
N THR A 64 -5.34 -12.25 15.53
CA THR A 64 -6.79 -12.48 15.41
C THR A 64 -7.15 -13.63 14.47
N GLY A 65 -6.16 -14.27 13.86
CA GLY A 65 -6.33 -15.48 13.06
C GLY A 65 -6.55 -15.27 11.57
N HIS A 66 -6.44 -14.04 11.06
CA HIS A 66 -6.52 -13.76 9.64
C HIS A 66 -5.27 -14.22 8.90
N ILE A 67 -5.45 -14.64 7.64
CA ILE A 67 -4.36 -15.07 6.74
C ILE A 67 -4.18 -14.13 5.55
N ALA A 68 -5.09 -13.16 5.40
CA ALA A 68 -5.05 -12.14 4.38
C ALA A 68 -5.64 -10.84 4.94
N ALA A 69 -5.22 -9.71 4.40
CA ALA A 69 -5.73 -8.39 4.70
C ALA A 69 -6.14 -7.67 3.42
N SER A 70 -7.26 -6.95 3.48
CA SER A 70 -7.67 -6.07 2.38
C SER A 70 -6.74 -4.86 2.31
N VAL A 71 -6.28 -4.53 1.09
CA VAL A 71 -5.51 -3.31 0.82
C VAL A 71 -6.37 -2.07 1.08
N ALA A 72 -7.68 -2.15 0.82
CA ALA A 72 -8.63 -1.05 0.99
C ALA A 72 -9.03 -0.82 2.46
N GLY A 73 -9.08 -1.87 3.27
CA GLY A 73 -9.47 -1.79 4.69
C GLY A 73 -8.33 -1.42 5.63
N ALA A 74 -7.09 -1.53 5.17
CA ALA A 74 -5.91 -1.26 5.97
C ALA A 74 -5.71 0.23 6.29
N ARG A 75 -5.17 0.53 7.47
CA ARG A 75 -4.80 1.92 7.84
C ARG A 75 -3.61 2.42 7.02
N LYS A 76 -2.62 1.56 6.81
CA LYS A 76 -1.47 1.85 5.93
C LYS A 76 -1.02 0.57 5.23
N VAL A 77 -0.57 0.74 4.00
CA VAL A 77 0.02 -0.33 3.18
C VAL A 77 1.29 0.20 2.56
N GLU A 78 2.36 -0.60 2.66
CA GLU A 78 3.64 -0.31 2.02
C GLU A 78 4.10 -1.51 1.21
N MET A 79 4.79 -1.25 0.11
CA MET A 79 5.41 -2.25 -0.73
C MET A 79 6.93 -2.17 -0.64
N LEU A 80 7.61 -3.29 -0.77
CA LEU A 80 9.08 -3.32 -0.82
C LEU A 80 9.54 -3.03 -2.25
N GLN A 81 10.19 -1.89 -2.47
CA GLN A 81 10.74 -1.48 -3.75
C GLN A 81 12.21 -1.12 -3.58
N GLY A 82 13.11 -1.78 -4.32
CA GLY A 82 14.55 -1.51 -4.22
C GLY A 82 15.13 -1.71 -2.81
N GLY A 83 14.55 -2.62 -2.02
CA GLY A 83 14.95 -2.86 -0.62
C GLY A 83 14.42 -1.84 0.38
N GLN A 84 13.60 -0.88 -0.04
CA GLN A 84 12.97 0.12 0.82
C GLN A 84 11.46 -0.08 0.86
N TRP A 85 10.87 0.13 2.05
CA TRP A 85 9.43 0.17 2.19
C TRP A 85 8.91 1.54 1.76
N VAL A 86 8.02 1.54 0.78
CA VAL A 86 7.40 2.75 0.22
C VAL A 86 5.89 2.63 0.28
N ALA A 87 5.19 3.77 0.40
CA ALA A 87 3.74 3.79 0.39
C ALA A 87 3.20 3.08 -0.85
N ALA A 88 2.33 2.09 -0.65
CA ALA A 88 1.70 1.38 -1.75
C ALA A 88 0.66 2.30 -2.43
N PRO A 89 0.51 2.24 -3.76
CA PRO A 89 -0.50 3.02 -4.48
C PRO A 89 -1.90 2.40 -4.31
N VAL A 90 -2.46 2.45 -3.10
CA VAL A 90 -3.73 1.81 -2.72
C VAL A 90 -4.87 2.16 -3.68
N SER A 91 -4.97 3.43 -4.10
CA SER A 91 -5.99 3.87 -5.05
C SER A 91 -5.87 3.18 -6.42
N ALA A 92 -4.64 2.99 -6.92
CA ALA A 92 -4.41 2.31 -8.18
C ALA A 92 -4.70 0.80 -8.07
N ILE A 93 -4.32 0.18 -6.94
CA ILE A 93 -4.66 -1.23 -6.63
C ILE A 93 -6.19 -1.39 -6.60
N ASN A 94 -6.90 -0.51 -5.91
CA ASN A 94 -8.35 -0.56 -5.82
C ASN A 94 -9.05 -0.34 -7.17
N ALA A 95 -8.51 0.52 -8.03
CA ALA A 95 -9.05 0.72 -9.37
C ALA A 95 -8.96 -0.54 -10.25
N SER A 96 -7.97 -1.41 -9.99
CA SER A 96 -7.74 -2.63 -10.79
C SER A 96 -8.65 -3.82 -10.43
N GLN A 97 -9.32 -3.78 -9.28
CA GLN A 97 -10.18 -4.87 -8.79
C GLN A 97 -11.67 -4.59 -9.04
N PRO A 98 -12.53 -5.63 -9.04
CA PRO A 98 -13.99 -5.50 -9.13
C PRO A 98 -14.56 -4.55 -8.06
N GLN A 99 -15.69 -3.90 -8.37
CA GLN A 99 -16.32 -2.93 -7.45
C GLN A 99 -16.66 -3.54 -6.10
N ALA A 100 -17.11 -4.80 -6.06
CA ALA A 100 -17.40 -5.54 -4.84
C ALA A 100 -16.20 -5.64 -3.87
N CYS A 101 -14.96 -5.44 -4.35
CA CYS A 101 -13.74 -5.54 -3.57
C CYS A 101 -13.23 -4.19 -3.03
N ARG A 102 -13.79 -3.04 -3.46
CA ARG A 102 -13.20 -1.69 -3.27
C ARG A 102 -13.39 -1.05 -1.89
N GLY A 103 -13.90 -1.78 -0.89
CA GLY A 103 -14.13 -1.31 0.48
C GLY A 103 -15.60 -1.40 0.86
N GLY A 104 -15.86 -1.83 2.10
CA GLY A 104 -17.19 -2.15 2.63
C GLY A 104 -18.23 -1.05 2.38
N GLY A 105 -19.34 -1.46 1.78
CA GLY A 105 -20.44 -0.59 1.43
C GLY A 105 -21.48 -1.30 0.59
N ASP A 106 -21.95 -2.47 1.05
CA ASP A 106 -23.37 -2.75 0.95
C ASP A 106 -23.90 -2.78 2.38
N ASN A 107 -24.74 -1.79 2.68
CA ASN A 107 -25.72 -1.92 3.74
C ASN A 107 -26.64 -3.07 3.32
N ASP A 108 -26.68 -4.14 4.10
CA ASP A 108 -27.92 -4.80 4.47
C ASP A 108 -27.85 -5.13 5.97
#